data_AF-Q4SEK5-F1
#
_entry.id   AF-Q4SEK5-F1
#
_cell.length_a   1.000
_cell.length_b   1.000
_cell.length_c   1.000
_cell.angle_alpha   90.00
_cell.angle_beta   90.00
_cell.angle_gamma   90.00
#
_symmetry.space_group_name_H-M   'P 1'
#
loop_
_entity.id
_entity.type
_entity.pdbx_description
1 polymer ?
#
loop_
_entity_poly.entity_id
_entity_poly.type
_entity_poly.pdbx_seq_one_letter_code
_entity_poly.pdbx_strand_id
1 'polypeptide(L)'
;MLCCVRPVSSGLAFIRPLTSFRRHMEVDSRRPVEDAIRIKLTQALKPERLEVHNESHMHAVPPGSESHFRVLVVSSQFEGLPLIKCHRLVNEALKEELSSCVHALAIQAGRE
;
A
#
# COMPACT_ATOMS: atom_id res chain seq x y z
N MET A 1 -32.51 53.26 38.27
CA MET A 1 -32.53 52.83 36.86
C MET A 1 -31.34 51.91 36.66
N LEU A 2 -31.63 50.64 36.43
CA LEU A 2 -30.74 49.49 36.56
C LEU A 2 -30.02 49.19 35.23
N CYS A 3 -28.91 48.44 35.33
CA CYS A 3 -28.21 47.67 34.29
C CYS A 3 -27.28 48.46 33.34
N CYS A 4 -26.08 48.00 32.99
CA CYS A 4 -25.26 46.86 33.43
C CYS A 4 -23.90 47.04 32.74
N VAL A 5 -22.81 47.10 33.49
CA VAL A 5 -21.46 46.87 32.96
C VAL A 5 -21.37 45.40 32.55
N ARG A 6 -21.07 45.10 31.29
CA ARG A 6 -20.76 43.73 30.84
C ARG A 6 -19.28 43.42 31.01
N PRO A 7 -18.95 42.23 31.51
CA PRO A 7 -17.61 41.82 31.93
C PRO A 7 -16.73 41.34 30.77
N VAL A 8 -15.43 41.50 30.99
CA VAL A 8 -14.34 40.84 30.26
C VAL A 8 -14.14 39.42 30.81
N SER A 9 -14.10 38.42 29.93
CA SER A 9 -13.60 37.06 30.21
C SER A 9 -13.33 36.41 28.85
N SER A 10 -12.07 36.25 28.46
CA SER A 10 -11.26 35.05 28.72
C SER A 10 -11.81 33.82 28.00
N GLY A 11 -11.20 33.49 26.87
CA GLY A 11 -11.46 32.26 26.11
C GLY A 11 -10.18 31.81 25.42
N LEU A 12 -9.50 30.86 26.06
CA LEU A 12 -8.22 30.26 25.68
C LEU A 12 -8.24 29.60 24.29
N ALA A 13 -7.09 29.74 23.61
CA ALA A 13 -6.40 28.79 22.74
C ALA A 13 -7.22 27.61 22.15
N PHE A 14 -7.66 27.79 20.90
CA PHE A 14 -8.12 26.71 20.03
C PHE A 14 -6.91 25.96 19.48
N ILE A 15 -6.42 24.99 20.24
CA ILE A 15 -5.47 23.97 19.77
C ILE A 15 -6.15 23.18 18.66
N ARG A 16 -5.72 23.38 17.41
CA ARG A 16 -6.18 22.61 16.26
C ARG A 16 -5.51 21.23 16.33
N PRO A 17 -6.24 20.11 16.53
CA PRO A 17 -5.63 18.81 16.39
C PRO A 17 -5.36 18.56 14.90
N LEU A 18 -4.08 18.52 14.51
CA LEU A 18 -3.64 17.97 13.24
C LEU A 18 -3.67 16.44 13.33
N THR A 19 -4.87 15.86 13.28
CA THR A 19 -5.03 14.41 13.19
C THR A 19 -5.88 14.05 11.97
N SER A 20 -5.45 14.50 10.80
CA SER A 20 -5.93 13.95 9.53
C SER A 20 -5.08 12.73 9.15
N PHE A 21 -5.14 11.70 10.00
CA PHE A 21 -4.68 10.37 9.61
C PHE A 21 -5.82 9.68 8.83
N ARG A 22 -6.11 10.22 7.64
CA ARG A 22 -7.11 9.67 6.74
C ARG A 22 -6.51 8.47 6.01
N ARG A 23 -6.42 7.32 6.67
CA ARG A 23 -6.37 6.01 5.98
C ARG A 23 -7.78 5.64 5.54
N HIS A 24 -8.27 6.34 4.52
CA HIS A 24 -9.43 5.86 3.77
C HIS A 24 -8.92 4.76 2.85
N MET A 25 -9.05 3.53 3.34
CA MET A 25 -8.71 2.30 2.62
C MET A 25 -9.80 2.05 1.58
N GLU A 26 -9.67 2.67 0.41
CA GLU A 26 -10.53 2.38 -0.74
C GLU A 26 -9.99 1.11 -1.41
N VAL A 27 -10.71 0.00 -1.23
CA VAL A 27 -10.43 -1.27 -1.90
C VAL A 27 -11.07 -1.19 -3.29
N ASP A 28 -10.25 -0.89 -4.30
CA ASP A 28 -10.65 -0.78 -5.70
C ASP A 28 -11.08 -2.15 -6.25
N SER A 29 -12.39 -2.40 -6.29
CA SER A 29 -12.97 -3.70 -6.68
C SER A 29 -12.91 -3.98 -8.20
N ARG A 30 -12.11 -3.20 -8.98
CA ARG A 30 -12.00 -3.31 -10.44
C ARG A 30 -10.73 -4.04 -10.90
N ARG A 31 -9.90 -4.55 -9.98
CA ARG A 31 -8.62 -5.23 -10.29
C ARG A 31 -8.49 -6.56 -9.50
N PRO A 32 -9.12 -7.65 -9.97
CA PRO A 32 -9.15 -8.91 -9.22
C PRO A 32 -7.76 -9.53 -9.01
N VAL A 33 -6.85 -9.39 -10.00
CA VAL A 33 -5.48 -9.92 -9.92
C VAL A 33 -4.64 -9.11 -8.92
N GLU A 34 -4.73 -7.78 -8.95
CA GLU A 34 -4.03 -6.91 -8.01
C GLU A 34 -4.45 -7.20 -6.57
N ASP A 35 -5.74 -7.40 -6.32
CA ASP A 35 -6.25 -7.71 -4.99
C ASP A 35 -5.81 -9.10 -4.51
N ALA A 36 -5.83 -10.12 -5.38
CA ALA A 36 -5.30 -11.45 -5.06
C ALA A 36 -3.82 -11.40 -4.67
N ILE A 37 -2.98 -10.69 -5.44
CA ILE A 37 -1.58 -10.44 -5.12
C ILE A 37 -1.45 -9.74 -3.76
N ARG A 38 -2.25 -8.70 -3.54
CA ARG A 38 -2.23 -7.92 -2.30
C ARG A 38 -2.56 -8.78 -1.08
N ILE A 39 -3.61 -9.62 -1.17
CA ILE A 39 -4.03 -10.52 -0.10
C ILE A 39 -2.93 -11.55 0.19
N LYS A 40 -2.39 -12.23 -0.83
CA LYS A 40 -1.34 -13.26 -0.63
C LYS A 40 -0.09 -12.67 0.00
N LEU A 41 0.39 -11.52 -0.47
CA LEU A 41 1.55 -10.85 0.10
C LEU A 41 1.30 -10.38 1.53
N THR A 42 0.10 -9.87 1.80
CA THR A 42 -0.28 -9.45 3.16
C THR A 42 -0.29 -10.64 4.11
N GLN A 43 -0.82 -11.79 3.68
CA GLN A 43 -0.88 -13.01 4.49
C GLN A 43 0.49 -13.65 4.71
N ALA A 44 1.32 -13.72 3.66
CA ALA A 44 2.63 -14.37 3.72
C ALA A 44 3.70 -13.53 4.43
N LEU A 45 3.74 -12.22 4.15
CA LEU A 45 4.86 -11.36 4.51
C LEU A 45 4.52 -10.33 5.59
N LYS A 46 3.23 -10.12 5.88
CA LYS A 46 2.72 -9.10 6.83
C LYS A 46 3.46 -7.76 6.74
N PRO A 47 3.53 -7.16 5.53
CA PRO A 47 4.26 -5.92 5.35
C PRO A 47 3.57 -4.75 6.04
N GLU A 48 4.38 -3.79 6.50
CA GLU A 48 3.89 -2.52 7.04
C GLU A 48 3.44 -1.59 5.91
N ARG A 49 4.12 -1.67 4.76
CA ARG A 49 3.76 -0.94 3.54
C ARG A 49 3.74 -1.88 2.34
N LEU A 50 2.63 -1.90 1.62
CA LEU A 50 2.43 -2.69 0.41
C LEU A 50 1.80 -1.82 -0.67
N GLU A 51 2.47 -1.72 -1.80
CA GLU A 51 1.98 -1.04 -2.98
C GLU A 51 2.07 -1.98 -4.17
N VAL A 52 0.98 -2.13 -4.90
CA VAL A 52 0.91 -2.92 -6.12
C VAL A 52 0.46 -1.99 -7.24
N HIS A 53 1.23 -1.97 -8.32
CA HIS A 53 0.98 -1.15 -9.49
C HIS A 53 1.02 -2.01 -10.75
N ASN A 54 -0.06 -2.02 -11.52
CA ASN A 54 -0.07 -2.62 -12.84
C ASN A 54 0.63 -1.68 -13.84
N GLU A 55 1.76 -2.11 -14.42
CA GLU A 55 2.53 -1.36 -15.43
C GLU A 55 2.41 -1.97 -16.84
N SER A 56 1.42 -2.84 -17.05
CA SER A 56 1.22 -3.57 -18.30
C SER A 56 0.97 -2.68 -19.53
N HIS A 57 0.54 -1.43 -19.31
CA HIS A 57 0.25 -0.46 -20.36
C HIS A 57 1.50 0.11 -21.06
N MET A 58 2.71 -0.14 -20.54
CA MET A 58 3.96 0.45 -21.06
C MET A 58 4.73 -0.46 -22.02
N HIS A 59 4.34 -1.73 -22.17
CA HIS A 59 4.94 -2.63 -23.16
C HIS A 59 3.95 -2.93 -24.28
N ALA A 60 4.46 -3.05 -25.50
CA ALA A 60 3.72 -3.41 -26.71
C ALA A 60 3.22 -4.87 -26.67
N VAL A 61 2.45 -5.19 -25.63
CA VAL A 61 1.63 -6.40 -25.52
C VAL A 61 0.22 -6.05 -26.02
N PRO A 62 -0.52 -7.00 -26.59
CA PRO A 62 -1.88 -6.73 -27.07
C PRO A 62 -2.75 -6.09 -25.97
N PRO A 63 -3.66 -5.17 -26.33
CA PRO A 63 -4.49 -4.46 -25.36
C PRO A 63 -5.30 -5.47 -24.54
N GLY A 64 -5.07 -5.49 -23.22
CA GLY A 64 -5.72 -6.42 -22.29
C GLY A 64 -4.80 -7.45 -21.63
N SER A 65 -3.51 -7.48 -21.96
CA SER A 65 -2.54 -8.33 -21.26
C SER A 65 -2.08 -7.69 -19.96
N GLU A 66 -2.64 -8.13 -18.83
CA GLU A 66 -2.15 -7.81 -17.48
C GLU A 66 -0.87 -8.59 -17.16
N SER A 67 0.21 -8.29 -17.87
CA SER A 67 1.42 -9.11 -17.86
C SER A 67 2.56 -8.53 -17.02
N HIS A 68 2.55 -7.23 -16.71
CA HIS A 68 3.60 -6.58 -15.92
C HIS A 68 3.03 -5.92 -14.67
N PHE A 69 3.53 -6.35 -13.51
CA PHE A 69 3.18 -5.78 -12.22
C PHE A 69 4.42 -5.33 -11.46
N ARG A 70 4.32 -4.20 -10.77
CA ARG A 70 5.31 -3.73 -9.81
C ARG A 70 4.75 -3.84 -8.42
N VAL A 71 5.50 -4.48 -7.53
CA VAL A 71 5.15 -4.64 -6.13
C VAL A 71 6.25 -4.02 -5.30
N LEU A 72 5.89 -3.03 -4.48
CA LEU A 72 6.73 -2.48 -3.44
C LEU A 72 6.25 -3.04 -2.11
N VAL A 73 7.15 -3.72 -1.41
CA VAL A 73 6.87 -4.36 -0.14
C VAL A 73 7.90 -3.92 0.89
N VAL A 74 7.44 -3.38 2.01
CA VAL A 74 8.27 -3.01 3.16
C VAL A 74 7.81 -3.85 4.34
N SER A 75 8.71 -4.67 4.87
CA SER A 75 8.45 -5.55 6.00
C SER A 75 9.73 -5.77 6.79
N SER A 76 9.62 -5.81 8.12
CA SER A 76 10.74 -6.17 9.00
C SER A 76 11.22 -7.61 8.76
N GLN A 77 10.42 -8.47 8.11
CA GLN A 77 10.86 -9.82 7.71
C GLN A 77 12.00 -9.82 6.70
N PHE A 78 12.22 -8.71 5.99
CA PHE A 78 13.36 -8.56 5.09
C PHE A 78 14.63 -8.07 5.80
N GLU A 79 14.56 -7.73 7.09
CA GLU A 79 15.74 -7.38 7.85
C GLU A 79 16.70 -8.58 7.97
N GLY A 80 17.97 -8.35 7.67
CA GLY A 80 19.00 -9.39 7.68
C GLY A 80 18.94 -10.37 6.50
N LEU A 81 17.98 -10.24 5.57
CA LEU A 81 17.93 -11.05 4.36
C LEU A 81 18.59 -10.34 3.17
N PRO A 82 19.36 -11.06 2.34
CA PRO A 82 19.84 -10.52 1.07
C PRO A 82 18.68 -10.32 0.10
N LEU A 83 18.78 -9.29 -0.75
CA LEU A 83 17.76 -8.89 -1.73
C LEU A 83 17.27 -10.06 -2.60
N ILE A 84 18.17 -10.96 -2.99
CA ILE A 84 17.82 -12.17 -3.77
C ILE A 84 16.88 -13.11 -3.00
N LYS A 85 17.05 -13.26 -1.67
CA LYS A 85 16.14 -14.08 -0.84
C LYS A 85 14.79 -13.40 -0.70
N CYS A 86 14.75 -12.07 -0.55
CA CYS A 86 13.49 -11.32 -0.50
C CYS A 86 12.70 -11.53 -1.80
N HIS A 87 13.36 -11.42 -2.95
CA HIS A 87 12.72 -11.68 -4.25
C HIS A 87 12.23 -13.12 -4.36
N ARG A 88 13.01 -14.07 -3.85
CA ARG A 88 12.64 -15.50 -3.84
C ARG A 88 11.41 -15.76 -2.99
N LEU A 89 11.31 -15.17 -1.80
CA LEU A 89 10.13 -15.28 -0.92
C LEU A 89 8.88 -14.69 -1.58
N VAL A 90 8.99 -13.51 -2.18
CA VAL A 90 7.88 -12.87 -2.90
C VAL A 90 7.45 -13.71 -4.10
N ASN A 91 8.41 -14.22 -4.88
CA ASN A 91 8.12 -15.11 -6.01
C ASN A 91 7.47 -16.42 -5.56
N GLU A 92 7.86 -17.00 -4.43
CA GLU A 92 7.21 -18.20 -3.91
C GLU A 92 5.78 -17.92 -3.44
N ALA A 93 5.55 -16.80 -2.75
CA ALA A 93 4.21 -16.38 -2.34
C ALA A 93 3.27 -16.11 -3.54
N LEU A 94 3.83 -15.67 -4.68
CA LEU A 94 3.10 -15.34 -5.89
C LEU A 94 3.20 -16.40 -7.00
N LYS A 95 3.83 -17.55 -6.73
CA LYS A 95 4.12 -18.58 -7.75
C LYS A 95 2.86 -19.07 -8.48
N GLU A 96 1.77 -19.19 -7.75
CA GLU A 96 0.46 -19.58 -8.30
C GLU A 96 -0.10 -18.51 -9.24
N GLU A 97 -0.01 -17.22 -8.88
CA GLU A 97 -0.49 -16.10 -9.71
C GLU A 97 0.41 -15.88 -10.95
N LEU A 98 1.73 -16.02 -10.77
CA LEU A 98 2.74 -15.99 -11.83
C LEU A 98 2.54 -17.09 -12.86
N SER A 99 2.00 -18.25 -12.46
CA SER A 99 1.72 -19.35 -13.37
C SER A 99 0.41 -19.16 -14.14
N SER A 100 -0.52 -18.34 -13.62
CA SER A 100 -1.84 -18.14 -14.21
C SER A 100 -1.89 -16.98 -15.18
N CYS A 101 -1.41 -15.78 -14.79
CA CYS A 101 -1.70 -14.55 -15.55
C CYS A 101 -0.53 -13.55 -15.67
N VAL A 102 0.49 -13.61 -14.81
CA VAL A 102 1.54 -12.58 -14.74
C VAL A 102 2.81 -13.04 -15.46
N HIS A 103 3.27 -12.28 -16.46
CA HIS A 103 4.45 -12.62 -17.27
C HIS A 103 5.76 -12.13 -16.64
N ALA A 104 5.73 -10.95 -16.00
CA ALA A 104 6.87 -10.39 -15.28
C ALA A 104 6.41 -9.56 -14.07
N LEU A 105 7.14 -9.72 -12.97
CA LEU A 105 6.90 -9.00 -11.72
C LEU A 105 8.16 -8.25 -11.30
N ALA A 106 8.05 -6.93 -11.18
CA ALA A 106 9.08 -6.09 -10.60
C ALA A 106 8.89 -6.06 -9.08
N ILE A 107 9.80 -6.67 -8.33
CA ILE A 107 9.78 -6.71 -6.87
C ILE A 107 10.72 -5.64 -6.34
N GLN A 108 10.20 -4.76 -5.49
CA GLN A 108 10.98 -3.83 -4.70
C GLN A 108 10.78 -4.15 -3.22
N ALA A 109 11.74 -4.90 -2.65
CA ALA A 109 11.76 -5.20 -1.24
C ALA A 109 12.54 -4.11 -0.48
N GLY A 110 11.83 -3.32 0.31
CA GLY A 110 12.39 -2.33 1.22
C GLY A 110 12.52 -2.88 2.64
N ARG A 111 13.49 -2.33 3.37
CA ARG A 111 13.63 -2.45 4.82
C ARG A 111 13.38 -1.05 5.39
N GLU A 112 12.67 -0.98 6.52
CA GLU A 112 12.46 0.27 7.26
C GLU A 112 13.81 0.81 7.79
#